data_AF-A0A7X9DN58-F1
#
_entry.id   AF-A0A7X9DN58-F1
#
_cell.length_a   1.000
_cell.length_b   1.000
_cell.length_c   1.000
_cell.angle_alpha   90.00
_cell.angle_beta   90.00
_cell.angle_gamma   90.00
#
_symmetry.space_group_name_H-M   'P 1'
#
loop_
_entity.id
_entity.type
_entity.pdbx_description
1 polymer ?
#
loop_
_entity_poly.entity_id
_entity_poly.type
_entity_poly.pdbx_seq_one_letter_code
_entity_poly.pdbx_strand_id
1 'polypeptide(L)' 'PALKNLPQGKIYLLVAPFLPAPLIEKAASLGCRTWISKHENGKYHVYFSK' A
#
# COMPACT_ATOMS: atom_id res chain seq x y z
N PRO A 1 0.62 -5.01 14.50
CA PRO A 1 0.07 -3.89 15.33
C PRO A 1 -0.29 -2.62 14.54
N ALA A 2 0.47 -2.21 13.51
CA ALA A 2 0.29 -0.92 12.83
C ALA A 2 -0.92 -0.80 11.87
N LEU A 3 -1.44 -1.89 11.31
CA LEU A 3 -2.52 -1.85 10.31
C LEU A 3 -3.95 -1.91 10.89
N LYS A 4 -4.13 -2.27 12.18
CA LYS A 4 -5.47 -2.46 12.78
C LYS A 4 -6.21 -1.15 13.06
N ASN A 5 -5.49 -0.04 13.23
CA ASN A 5 -6.05 1.27 13.58
C ASN A 5 -6.02 2.28 12.42
N LEU A 6 -6.04 1.82 11.16
CA LEU A 6 -6.16 2.74 10.04
C LEU A 6 -7.61 3.24 9.97
N PRO A 7 -7.88 4.54 10.19
CA PRO A 7 -9.21 5.12 10.02
C PRO A 7 -9.75 4.85 8.62
N GLN A 8 -11.01 4.45 8.55
CA GLN A 8 -11.73 4.20 7.31
C GLN A 8 -11.78 5.49 6.48
N GLY A 9 -11.51 5.39 5.17
CA GLY A 9 -11.51 6.53 4.25
C GLY A 9 -10.18 7.27 4.06
N LYS A 10 -9.08 6.84 4.69
CA LYS A 10 -7.75 7.37 4.38
C LYS A 10 -7.04 6.50 3.33
N ILE A 11 -6.42 7.18 2.37
CA ILE A 11 -5.50 6.59 1.39
C ILE A 11 -4.09 6.74 1.94
N TYR A 12 -3.39 5.62 2.06
CA TYR A 12 -1.99 5.57 2.51
C TYR A 12 -1.10 5.37 1.31
N LEU A 13 -0.04 6.18 1.19
CA LEU A 13 1.00 6.04 0.17
C LEU A 13 2.28 5.48 0.83
N LEU A 14 2.78 4.38 0.30
CA LEU A 14 4.09 3.82 0.58
C LEU A 14 5.00 4.04 -0.62
N VAL A 15 6.08 4.79 -0.41
CA VAL A 15 7.13 4.98 -1.39
C VAL A 15 8.28 4.05 -1.04
N ALA A 16 8.56 3.09 -1.92
CA ALA A 16 9.63 2.12 -1.72
C ALA A 16 10.49 1.99 -2.98
N PRO A 17 11.79 1.66 -2.85
CA PRO A 17 12.64 1.40 -4.01
C PRO A 17 12.35 0.06 -4.71
N PHE A 18 11.46 -0.76 -4.15
CA PHE A 18 11.05 -2.05 -4.70
C PHE A 18 9.57 -2.33 -4.41
N LEU A 19 8.97 -3.28 -5.12
CA LEU A 19 7.59 -3.67 -4.93
C LEU A 19 7.43 -4.54 -3.68
N PRO A 20 6.70 -4.10 -2.64
CA PRO A 20 6.50 -4.86 -1.42
C PRO A 20 5.32 -5.82 -1.58
N ALA A 21 5.49 -6.85 -2.40
CA ALA A 21 4.51 -7.92 -2.62
C ALA A 21 3.85 -8.45 -1.33
N PRO A 22 4.58 -8.84 -0.27
CA PRO A 22 3.95 -9.34 0.97
C PRO A 22 3.06 -8.31 1.68
N LEU A 23 3.33 -7.02 1.48
CA LEU A 23 2.54 -5.93 2.10
C LEU A 23 1.24 -5.70 1.33
N ILE A 24 1.30 -5.80 -0.01
CA ILE A 24 0.16 -5.74 -0.91
C ILE A 24 -0.79 -6.92 -0.64
N GLU A 25 -0.26 -8.14 -0.58
CA GLU A 25 -1.07 -9.34 -0.31
C GLU A 25 -1.75 -9.29 1.05
N LYS A 26 -1.05 -8.79 2.07
CA LYS A 26 -1.60 -8.61 3.41
C LYS A 26 -2.69 -7.54 3.44
N ALA A 27 -2.50 -6.43 2.72
CA ALA A 27 -3.52 -5.39 2.60
C ALA A 27 -4.77 -5.91 1.87
N ALA A 28 -4.60 -6.64 0.76
CA ALA A 28 -5.71 -7.28 0.04
C ALA A 28 -6.45 -8.29 0.93
N SER A 29 -5.73 -9.12 1.70
CA SER A 29 -6.32 -10.06 2.67
C SER A 29 -7.10 -9.38 3.80
N LEU A 30 -6.79 -8.11 4.10
CA LEU A 30 -7.52 -7.29 5.08
C LEU A 30 -8.75 -6.59 4.47
N GLY A 31 -9.06 -6.82 3.19
CA GLY A 31 -10.14 -6.16 2.46
C GLY A 31 -9.78 -4.76 1.97
N CYS A 32 -8.52 -4.35 2.07
CA CYS A 32 -8.06 -3.05 1.58
C CYS A 32 -7.85 -3.08 0.06
N ARG A 33 -8.24 -2.01 -0.62
CA ARG A 33 -7.89 -1.80 -2.02
C ARG A 33 -6.44 -1.33 -2.12
N THR A 34 -5.71 -1.85 -3.10
CA THR A 34 -4.30 -1.51 -3.32
C THR A 34 -4.07 -1.09 -4.76
N TRP A 35 -3.19 -0.11 -4.97
CA TRP A 35 -2.81 0.40 -6.28
C TRP A 35 -1.31 0.61 -6.33
N ILE A 36 -0.69 0.27 -7.45
CA ILE A 36 0.76 0.38 -7.61
C ILE A 36 1.01 1.31 -8.79
N SER A 37 1.86 2.32 -8.58
CA SER A 37 2.34 3.22 -9.61
C SER A 37 3.86 3.21 -9.62
N LYS A 38 4.44 2.88 -10.76
CA LYS A 38 5.89 2.87 -10.95
C LYS A 38 6.30 4.24 -11.48
N HIS A 39 7.15 4.93 -10.74
CA HIS A 39 7.74 6.20 -11.18
C HIS A 39 9.09 5.96 -11.86
N GLU A 40 9.42 6.78 -12.86
CA GLU A 40 10.69 6.71 -13.60
C GLU A 40 11.93 6.86 -12.71
N ASN A 41 11.81 7.51 -11.55
CA ASN A 41 12.89 7.65 -10.56
C ASN A 41 13.27 6.34 -9.84
N GLY A 42 12.86 5.17 -10.35
CA GLY A 42 13.13 3.87 -9.75
C GLY A 42 12.39 3.60 -8.44
N LYS A 43 11.36 4.41 -8.13
CA LYS A 43 10.54 4.28 -6.93
C LYS A 43 9.16 3.73 -7.28
N TYR A 44 8.66 2.86 -6.41
CA TYR A 44 7.31 2.33 -6.44
C TYR A 44 6.47 3.10 -5.44
N HIS A 45 5.38 3.67 -5.93
CA HIS A 45 4.34 4.30 -5.13
C HIS A 45 3.21 3.30 -4.98
N VAL A 46 3.02 2.78 -3.78
CA VAL A 46 1.96 1.83 -3.47
C VAL A 46 0.93 2.53 -2.62
N TYR A 47 -0.28 2.61 -3.13
CA TYR A 47 -1.42 3.20 -2.45
C TYR A 47 -2.27 2.09 -1.86
N PHE A 48 -2.77 2.28 -0.65
CA PHE A 48 -3.73 1.37 -0.02
C PHE A 48 -4.85 2.17 0.64
N SER A 49 -6.10 1.72 0.48
CA SER A 49 -7.25 2.27 1.20
C SER A 49 -8.03 1.14 1.85
N LYS A 50 -8.58 1.41 3.04
CA LYS A 50 -9.52 0.52 3.73
C LYS A 50 -10.93 0.72 3.21
#